data_AF-A0AAW2R5N9-F1
#
_entry.id   AF-A0AAW2R5N9-F1
#
_cell.length_a   1.000
_cell.length_b   1.000
_cell.length_c   1.000
_cell.angle_alpha   90.00
_cell.angle_beta   90.00
_cell.angle_gamma   90.00
#
_symmetry.space_group_name_H-M   'P 1'
#
loop_
_entity.id
_entity.type
_entity.pdbx_description
1 polymer ?
#
loop_
_entity_poly.entity_id
_entity_poly.type
_entity_poly.pdbx_seq_one_letter_code
_entity_poly.pdbx_strand_id
1 'polypeptide(L)'
;MAREIVYGTWESSVQKLPKYMGALKKYNPGTIVEWEHKAFQPSTGAHVIGYVFWAFAPCIEGFQFCRNVISVDGTHLYTKYRHKMLIAAAMDGNQQVLPLAFAIVDDESTSSWKWFLTLLSRHVIRGRRGVCLISDRHPGIIKAVREGSDFVSPHGAHRYCLRHVCSNFNTHYKNVILKDLCWRAGSEYQIRKFNRIMEEIKSQNVAAFEFLDKINKEKWTASHDGGWRTGILTTNMSECINGVLKGARRLPLTAIVEITLARTVNYFVTRERRSHAMVANGQLWTDFAYKMFNQWHQKSIDHTVTKYNHRQQSASVVTKRQSGFGLNTHVVKITNRECSCGRNQTSRIHNEMDWRQTRERQQAQQRENSSRQ
;
A
#
# COMPACT_ATOMS: atom_id res chain seq x y z
N MET A 1 15.85 -20.31 29.29
CA MET A 1 16.94 -21.26 28.93
C MET A 1 17.21 -21.35 27.43
N ALA A 2 16.55 -22.18 26.61
CA ALA A 2 16.97 -22.38 25.20
C ALA A 2 17.12 -21.09 24.35
N ARG A 3 16.15 -20.16 24.43
CA ARG A 3 16.21 -18.87 23.72
C ARG A 3 17.36 -17.96 24.19
N GLU A 4 17.62 -17.94 25.49
CA GLU A 4 18.67 -17.10 26.08
C GLU A 4 20.07 -17.64 25.77
N ILE A 5 20.20 -18.96 25.63
CA ILE A 5 21.45 -19.59 25.18
C ILE A 5 21.79 -19.12 23.75
N VAL A 6 20.79 -19.02 22.86
CA VAL A 6 21.00 -18.64 21.45
C VAL A 6 21.10 -17.13 21.25
N TYR A 7 20.23 -16.33 21.90
CA TYR A 7 20.08 -14.91 21.61
C TYR A 7 20.53 -13.97 22.75
N GLY A 8 20.92 -14.54 23.90
CA GLY A 8 21.21 -13.78 25.12
C GLY A 8 19.94 -13.29 25.85
N THR A 9 20.18 -12.49 26.90
CA THR A 9 19.10 -11.84 27.66
C THR A 9 18.49 -10.67 26.89
N TRP A 10 17.31 -10.22 27.31
CA TRP A 10 16.64 -9.06 26.72
C TRP A 10 17.51 -7.81 26.80
N GLU A 11 18.13 -7.58 27.95
CA GLU A 11 19.01 -6.46 28.25
C GLU A 11 20.25 -6.50 27.35
N SER A 12 20.88 -7.67 27.23
CA SER A 12 22.07 -7.82 26.37
C SER A 12 21.75 -7.55 24.90
N SER A 13 20.55 -7.92 24.44
CA SER A 13 20.14 -7.63 23.06
C SER A 13 19.92 -6.13 22.83
N VAL A 14 19.25 -5.45 23.76
CA VAL A 14 19.09 -3.99 23.67
C VAL A 14 20.45 -3.29 23.64
N GLN A 15 21.41 -3.72 24.44
CA GLN A 15 22.77 -3.18 24.45
C GLN A 15 23.57 -3.51 23.17
N LYS A 16 23.36 -4.69 22.58
CA LYS A 16 24.01 -5.10 21.33
C LYS A 16 23.45 -4.37 20.11
N LEU A 17 22.19 -3.92 20.15
CA LEU A 17 21.48 -3.39 19.00
C LEU A 17 22.18 -2.19 18.34
N PRO A 18 22.67 -1.15 19.05
CA PRO A 18 23.40 -0.05 18.43
C PRO A 18 24.66 -0.50 17.68
N LYS A 19 25.45 -1.41 18.29
CA LYS A 19 26.67 -1.97 17.66
C LYS A 19 26.31 -2.78 16.42
N TYR A 20 25.27 -3.59 16.49
CA TYR A 20 24.77 -4.37 15.36
C TYR A 20 24.31 -3.45 14.21
N MET A 21 23.51 -2.42 14.49
CA MET A 21 23.05 -1.45 13.50
C MET A 21 24.22 -0.66 12.87
N GLY A 22 25.23 -0.31 13.68
CA GLY A 22 26.46 0.32 13.18
C GLY A 22 27.22 -0.59 12.21
N ALA A 23 27.37 -1.87 12.55
CA ALA A 23 27.95 -2.86 11.65
C ALA A 23 27.10 -3.06 10.39
N LEU A 24 25.77 -3.10 10.53
CA LEU A 24 24.83 -3.21 9.42
C LEU A 24 25.03 -2.08 8.40
N LYS A 25 25.11 -0.82 8.86
CA LYS A 25 25.42 0.33 7.99
C LYS A 25 26.80 0.24 7.36
N LYS A 26 27.82 -0.13 8.14
CA LYS A 26 29.21 -0.23 7.67
C LYS A 26 29.38 -1.25 6.54
N TYR A 27 28.78 -2.43 6.69
CA TYR A 27 28.94 -3.54 5.75
C TYR A 27 27.87 -3.58 4.65
N ASN A 28 26.83 -2.76 4.74
CA ASN A 28 25.79 -2.64 3.70
C ASN A 28 25.62 -1.16 3.31
N PRO A 29 26.56 -0.60 2.53
CA PRO A 29 26.51 0.80 2.11
C PRO A 29 25.15 1.20 1.53
N GLY A 30 24.68 2.39 1.86
CA GLY A 30 23.35 2.89 1.48
C GLY A 30 22.21 2.44 2.40
N THR A 31 22.43 1.48 3.32
CA THR A 31 21.45 1.16 4.36
C THR A 31 21.32 2.33 5.31
N ILE A 32 20.08 2.76 5.54
CA ILE A 32 19.75 3.85 6.45
C ILE A 32 19.39 3.24 7.81
N VAL A 33 19.95 3.80 8.88
CA VAL A 33 19.47 3.60 10.25
C VAL A 33 19.45 4.96 10.93
N GLU A 34 18.31 5.29 11.52
CA GLU A 34 18.04 6.53 12.24
C GLU A 34 17.49 6.21 13.64
N TRP A 35 17.87 7.03 14.61
CA TRP A 35 17.56 6.82 16.03
C TRP A 35 16.81 8.01 16.61
N GLU A 36 15.88 7.73 17.53
CA GLU A 36 15.36 8.72 18.47
C GLU A 36 15.65 8.22 19.89
N HIS A 37 16.36 9.03 20.66
CA HIS A 37 16.73 8.69 22.04
C HIS A 37 15.81 9.42 23.01
N LYS A 38 15.26 8.68 24.00
CA LYS A 38 14.35 9.26 25.00
C LYS A 38 15.08 10.02 26.10
N ALA A 39 16.21 9.49 26.53
CA ALA A 39 16.98 10.03 27.63
C ALA A 39 18.44 9.55 27.51
N PHE A 40 19.34 10.35 28.07
CA PHE A 40 20.70 9.94 28.36
C PHE A 40 20.77 9.57 29.85
N GLN A 41 21.38 8.43 30.18
CA GLN A 41 21.67 8.03 31.55
C GLN A 41 23.15 8.33 31.86
N PRO A 42 23.45 9.39 32.63
CA PRO A 42 24.83 9.80 32.89
C PRO A 42 25.63 8.75 33.67
N SER A 43 24.97 7.97 34.53
CA SER A 43 25.60 6.94 35.37
C SER A 43 26.15 5.75 34.60
N THR A 44 25.56 5.43 33.44
CA THR A 44 25.95 4.30 32.58
C THR A 44 26.54 4.76 31.26
N GLY A 45 26.52 6.06 30.96
CA GLY A 45 26.88 6.61 29.67
C GLY A 45 25.98 6.15 28.52
N ALA A 46 24.80 5.58 28.81
CA ALA A 46 23.95 4.92 27.83
C ALA A 46 22.70 5.76 27.49
N HIS A 47 22.24 5.67 26.23
CA HIS A 47 20.95 6.22 25.82
C HIS A 47 19.83 5.20 25.98
N VAL A 48 18.69 5.64 26.52
CA VAL A 48 17.44 4.88 26.45
C VAL A 48 16.92 4.96 25.03
N ILE A 49 16.90 3.81 24.34
CA ILE A 49 16.37 3.69 22.98
C ILE A 49 14.90 4.07 23.01
N GLY A 50 14.56 5.18 22.35
CA GLY A 50 13.19 5.53 22.04
C GLY A 50 12.78 4.73 20.82
N TYR A 51 13.22 5.19 19.66
CA TYR A 51 12.89 4.62 18.34
C TYR A 51 14.15 4.24 17.58
N VAL A 52 14.01 3.23 16.72
CA VAL A 52 15.00 2.94 15.68
C VAL A 52 14.29 2.62 14.38
N PHE A 53 14.74 3.26 13.31
CA PHE A 53 14.25 3.08 11.95
C PHE A 53 15.37 2.49 11.12
N TRP A 54 15.04 1.57 10.22
CA TRP A 54 15.99 1.13 9.21
C TRP A 54 15.32 0.82 7.88
N ALA A 55 16.07 1.08 6.80
CA ALA A 55 15.70 0.75 5.43
C ALA A 55 16.94 0.26 4.68
N PHE A 56 16.84 -0.91 4.07
CA PHE A 56 17.97 -1.52 3.35
C PHE A 56 18.18 -0.85 2.00
N ALA A 57 19.43 -0.62 1.61
CA ALA A 57 19.78 0.01 0.33
C ALA A 57 19.02 -0.57 -0.88
N PRO A 58 19.00 -1.90 -1.12
CA PRO A 58 18.29 -2.47 -2.27
C PRO A 58 16.77 -2.29 -2.20
N CYS A 59 16.18 -2.18 -1.00
CA CYS A 59 14.76 -1.88 -0.83
C CYS A 59 14.44 -0.43 -1.19
N ILE A 60 15.32 0.51 -0.80
CA ILE A 60 15.18 1.92 -1.12
C ILE A 60 15.27 2.12 -2.65
N GLU A 61 16.34 1.58 -3.25
CA GLU A 61 16.54 1.67 -4.70
C GLU A 61 15.46 0.92 -5.48
N GLY A 62 14.96 -0.21 -4.94
CA GLY A 62 13.90 -0.99 -5.55
C GLY A 62 12.55 -0.27 -5.65
N PHE A 63 12.28 0.70 -4.77
CA PHE A 63 10.97 1.38 -4.72
C PHE A 63 10.62 2.09 -6.03
N GLN A 64 11.61 2.62 -6.76
CA GLN A 64 11.37 3.29 -8.06
C GLN A 64 10.71 2.36 -9.10
N PHE A 65 10.93 1.05 -8.98
CA PHE A 65 10.33 0.02 -9.84
C PHE A 65 8.99 -0.52 -9.30
N CYS A 66 8.56 -0.04 -8.13
CA CYS A 66 7.26 -0.34 -7.57
C CYS A 66 6.17 0.62 -8.07
N ARG A 67 4.92 0.15 -7.95
CA ARG A 67 3.74 1.01 -8.04
C ARG A 67 3.90 2.15 -7.04
N ASN A 68 3.33 3.31 -7.36
CA ASN A 68 3.41 4.51 -6.53
C ASN A 68 2.48 4.44 -5.30
N VAL A 69 2.46 3.27 -4.64
CA VAL A 69 1.60 2.95 -3.51
C VAL A 69 2.46 2.30 -2.43
N ILE A 70 2.36 2.83 -1.22
CA ILE A 70 2.96 2.26 -0.02
C ILE A 70 1.84 1.85 0.92
N SER A 71 1.91 0.67 1.50
CA SER A 71 1.11 0.36 2.69
C SER A 71 1.96 0.36 3.95
N VAL A 72 1.36 0.85 5.02
CA VAL A 72 1.95 0.83 6.36
C VAL A 72 1.06 0.04 7.31
N ASP A 73 1.69 -0.65 8.25
CA ASP A 73 0.99 -1.38 9.31
C ASP A 73 1.85 -1.46 10.57
N GLY A 74 1.19 -1.53 11.72
CA GLY A 74 1.80 -1.69 13.03
C GLY A 74 1.63 -3.11 13.54
N THR A 75 2.58 -3.61 14.33
CA THR A 75 2.40 -4.88 15.02
C THR A 75 3.06 -4.93 16.38
N HIS A 76 2.40 -5.62 17.31
CA HIS A 76 2.91 -5.81 18.66
C HIS A 76 4.11 -6.74 18.67
N LEU A 77 5.20 -6.31 19.31
CA LEU A 77 6.29 -7.19 19.70
C LEU A 77 6.04 -7.71 21.11
N TYR A 78 6.12 -9.02 21.27
CA TYR A 78 5.94 -9.73 22.54
C TYR A 78 7.28 -9.84 23.28
N THR A 79 7.99 -8.72 23.36
CA THR A 79 9.24 -8.59 24.12
C THR A 79 8.96 -8.12 25.54
N LYS A 80 9.96 -8.23 26.43
CA LYS A 80 9.89 -7.69 27.81
C LYS A 80 9.40 -6.23 27.86
N TYR A 81 9.78 -5.44 26.86
CA TYR A 81 9.53 -4.00 26.81
C TYR A 81 8.29 -3.60 25.99
N ARG A 82 7.50 -4.57 25.49
CA ARG A 82 6.21 -4.36 24.80
C ARG A 82 6.23 -3.39 23.61
N HIS A 83 7.38 -3.25 22.97
CA HIS A 83 7.57 -2.43 21.76
C HIS A 83 6.58 -2.77 20.64
N LYS A 84 6.45 -1.84 19.71
CA LYS A 84 5.74 -2.03 18.44
C LYS A 84 6.73 -2.04 17.31
N MET A 85 6.38 -2.74 16.25
CA MET A 85 7.11 -2.72 15.00
C MET A 85 6.22 -2.09 13.93
N LEU A 86 6.71 -1.03 13.31
CA LEU A 86 6.07 -0.37 12.18
C LEU A 86 6.72 -0.86 10.90
N ILE A 87 5.93 -1.13 9.87
CA ILE A 87 6.40 -1.65 8.59
C ILE A 87 5.83 -0.83 7.45
N ALA A 88 6.68 -0.47 6.50
CA ALA A 88 6.27 0.03 5.19
C ALA A 88 6.60 -1.01 4.12
N ALA A 89 5.67 -1.22 3.19
CA ALA A 89 5.85 -2.11 2.05
C ALA A 89 5.22 -1.53 0.78
N ALA A 90 5.80 -1.86 -0.36
CA ALA A 90 5.27 -1.53 -1.68
C ALA A 90 5.02 -2.80 -2.50
N MET A 91 4.46 -2.64 -3.69
CA MET A 91 4.24 -3.73 -4.63
C MET A 91 4.85 -3.40 -5.98
N ASP A 92 5.60 -4.35 -6.53
CA ASP A 92 6.21 -4.23 -7.85
C ASP A 92 5.22 -4.47 -9.00
N GLY A 93 5.71 -4.33 -10.24
CA GLY A 93 4.94 -4.62 -11.46
C GLY A 93 4.51 -6.08 -11.60
N ASN A 94 5.07 -7.01 -10.82
CA ASN A 94 4.74 -8.44 -10.81
C ASN A 94 3.82 -8.84 -9.63
N GLN A 95 3.18 -7.87 -8.96
CA GLN A 95 2.37 -8.05 -7.75
C GLN A 95 3.13 -8.64 -6.56
N GLN A 96 4.45 -8.50 -6.52
CA GLN A 96 5.26 -8.99 -5.41
C GLN A 96 5.47 -7.86 -4.40
N VAL A 97 5.36 -8.21 -3.12
CA VAL A 97 5.53 -7.27 -2.02
C VAL A 97 7.01 -7.00 -1.79
N LEU A 98 7.44 -5.75 -1.83
CA LEU A 98 8.79 -5.31 -1.45
C LEU A 98 8.72 -4.67 -0.06
N PRO A 99 9.41 -5.20 0.98
CA PRO A 99 9.57 -4.46 2.23
C PRO A 99 10.40 -3.20 1.96
N LEU A 100 9.96 -2.04 2.47
CA LEU A 100 10.63 -0.76 2.25
C LEU A 100 11.42 -0.32 3.48
N ALA A 101 10.76 -0.29 4.62
CA ALA A 101 11.34 0.20 5.86
C ALA A 101 10.66 -0.43 7.07
N PHE A 102 11.38 -0.39 8.18
CA PHE A 102 10.95 -0.91 9.46
C PHE A 102 11.27 0.09 10.56
N ALA A 103 10.50 0.07 11.63
CA ALA A 103 10.87 0.75 12.86
C ALA A 103 10.47 -0.05 14.09
N ILE A 104 11.25 0.07 15.16
CA ILE A 104 10.86 -0.32 16.51
C ILE A 104 10.52 0.96 17.25
N VAL A 105 9.30 1.01 17.81
CA VAL A 105 8.80 2.15 18.58
C VAL A 105 8.25 1.69 19.93
N ASP A 106 8.03 2.63 20.85
CA ASP A 106 7.47 2.33 22.16
C ASP A 106 5.96 2.06 22.10
N ASP A 107 5.24 2.82 21.27
CA ASP A 107 3.80 2.71 21.08
C ASP A 107 3.36 3.23 19.71
N GLU A 108 2.13 2.91 19.29
CA GLU A 108 1.50 3.39 18.04
C GLU A 108 0.82 4.76 18.25
N SER A 109 1.59 5.74 18.73
CA SER A 109 1.13 7.11 18.98
C SER A 109 1.17 7.99 17.72
N THR A 110 0.59 9.20 17.80
CA THR A 110 0.75 10.19 16.72
C THR A 110 2.23 10.53 16.49
N SER A 111 3.02 10.64 17.56
CA SER A 111 4.44 11.00 17.48
C SER A 111 5.26 9.93 16.79
N SER A 112 5.07 8.66 17.14
CA SER A 112 5.82 7.56 16.52
C SER A 112 5.47 7.37 15.05
N TRP A 113 4.18 7.50 14.69
CA TRP A 113 3.76 7.48 13.29
C TRP A 113 4.28 8.68 12.50
N LYS A 114 4.26 9.88 13.08
CA LYS A 114 4.80 11.09 12.43
C LYS A 114 6.30 10.95 12.18
N TRP A 115 7.04 10.47 13.17
CA TRP A 115 8.47 10.19 13.04
C TRP A 115 8.75 9.16 11.94
N PHE A 116 8.05 8.02 11.98
CA PHE A 116 8.20 6.97 10.96
C PHE A 116 7.90 7.44 9.55
N LEU A 117 6.78 8.16 9.36
CA LEU A 117 6.38 8.69 8.05
C LEU A 117 7.33 9.77 7.53
N THR A 118 7.90 10.59 8.43
CA THR A 118 8.92 11.60 8.07
C THR A 118 10.19 10.92 7.55
N LEU A 119 10.68 9.89 8.25
CA LEU A 119 11.87 9.14 7.82
C LEU A 119 11.61 8.35 6.53
N LEU A 120 10.42 7.74 6.40
CA LEU A 120 10.00 7.06 5.18
C LEU A 120 10.02 8.02 3.98
N SER A 121 9.46 9.22 4.16
CA SER A 121 9.48 10.25 3.11
C SER A 121 10.90 10.67 2.74
N ARG A 122 11.70 11.05 3.74
CA ARG A 122 13.06 11.55 3.55
C ARG A 122 13.98 10.53 2.87
N HIS A 123 13.96 9.28 3.33
CA HIS A 123 14.99 8.30 2.97
C HIS A 123 14.55 7.32 1.88
N VAL A 124 13.26 6.99 1.80
CA VAL A 124 12.74 6.01 0.84
C VAL A 124 12.03 6.68 -0.33
N ILE A 125 11.14 7.65 -0.06
CA ILE A 125 10.39 8.34 -1.13
C ILE A 125 11.28 9.33 -1.87
N ARG A 126 12.20 10.00 -1.18
CA ARG A 126 13.22 10.90 -1.76
C ARG A 126 12.63 11.93 -2.74
N GLY A 127 11.49 12.52 -2.36
CA GLY A 127 10.82 13.56 -3.16
C GLY A 127 9.98 13.04 -4.34
N ARG A 128 9.87 11.72 -4.54
CA ARG A 128 8.96 11.12 -5.54
C ARG A 128 7.53 11.58 -5.27
N ARG A 129 6.90 12.21 -6.27
CA ARG A 129 5.54 12.73 -6.17
C ARG A 129 4.50 11.68 -6.51
N GLY A 130 3.27 11.90 -6.07
CA GLY A 130 2.14 11.07 -6.43
C GLY A 130 2.04 9.76 -5.64
N VAL A 131 2.74 9.64 -4.51
CA VAL A 131 2.68 8.44 -3.67
C VAL A 131 1.33 8.35 -2.97
N CYS A 132 0.66 7.21 -3.09
CA CYS A 132 -0.52 6.87 -2.30
C CYS A 132 -0.13 6.02 -1.08
N LEU A 133 -0.36 6.55 0.11
CA LEU A 133 -0.25 5.80 1.36
C LEU A 133 -1.57 5.09 1.67
N ILE A 134 -1.52 3.77 1.89
CA ILE A 134 -2.63 2.97 2.38
C ILE A 134 -2.33 2.52 3.80
N SER A 135 -3.21 2.83 4.75
CA SER A 135 -3.05 2.42 6.14
C SER A 135 -4.35 1.88 6.72
N ASP A 136 -4.29 1.38 7.95
CA ASP A 136 -5.48 1.24 8.77
C ASP A 136 -6.12 2.62 9.10
N ARG A 137 -7.13 2.60 9.97
CA ARG A 137 -7.80 3.81 10.48
C ARG A 137 -7.39 4.17 11.91
N HIS A 138 -6.18 3.81 12.34
CA HIS A 138 -5.69 4.16 13.67
C HIS A 138 -5.61 5.69 13.81
N PRO A 139 -6.16 6.29 14.89
CA PRO A 139 -6.17 7.74 15.06
C PRO A 139 -4.78 8.38 14.99
N GLY A 140 -3.76 7.68 15.48
CA GLY A 140 -2.36 8.10 15.41
C GLY A 140 -1.85 8.29 13.98
N ILE A 141 -2.19 7.37 13.07
CA ILE A 141 -1.80 7.48 11.66
C ILE A 141 -2.54 8.63 10.98
N ILE A 142 -3.86 8.70 11.18
CA ILE A 142 -4.70 9.74 10.55
C ILE A 142 -4.19 11.13 10.94
N LYS A 143 -3.87 11.34 12.21
CA LYS A 143 -3.33 12.61 12.71
C LYS A 143 -1.92 12.87 12.16
N ALA A 144 -1.03 11.88 12.20
CA ALA A 144 0.33 12.01 11.67
C ALA A 144 0.35 12.36 10.17
N VAL A 145 -0.51 11.74 9.38
CA VAL A 145 -0.65 12.03 7.93
C VAL A 145 -1.20 13.44 7.71
N ARG A 146 -2.19 13.87 8.50
CA ARG A 146 -2.78 15.21 8.37
C ARG A 146 -1.79 16.32 8.70
N GLU A 147 -0.89 16.07 9.65
CA GLU A 147 0.16 17.01 10.05
C GLU A 147 1.38 16.99 9.11
N GLY A 148 1.51 15.97 8.26
CA GLY A 148 2.56 15.86 7.25
C GLY A 148 2.13 16.35 5.86
N SER A 149 3.10 16.64 4.99
CA SER A 149 2.85 17.18 3.64
C SER A 149 2.78 16.13 2.52
N ASP A 150 3.42 14.98 2.70
CA ASP A 150 3.79 14.14 1.55
C ASP A 150 2.68 13.17 1.09
N PHE A 151 1.73 12.88 1.98
CA PHE A 151 0.60 11.97 1.72
C PHE A 151 -0.74 12.71 1.64
N VAL A 152 -0.68 14.02 1.43
CA VAL A 152 -1.84 14.89 1.23
C VAL A 152 -1.72 15.63 -0.10
N SER A 153 -2.87 16.03 -0.65
CA SER A 153 -2.93 16.76 -1.91
C SER A 153 -2.18 18.10 -1.77
N PRO A 154 -1.39 18.53 -2.78
CA PRO A 154 -1.21 17.91 -4.09
C PRO A 154 -0.08 16.86 -4.19
N HIS A 155 0.72 16.66 -3.13
CA HIS A 155 1.96 15.87 -3.21
C HIS A 155 1.72 14.36 -3.25
N GLY A 156 0.68 13.90 -2.57
CA GLY A 156 0.32 12.50 -2.51
C GLY A 156 -1.14 12.31 -2.10
N ALA A 157 -1.47 11.07 -1.78
CA ALA A 157 -2.78 10.73 -1.26
C ALA A 157 -2.65 9.77 -0.08
N HIS A 158 -3.63 9.84 0.80
CA HIS A 158 -3.79 8.86 1.86
C HIS A 158 -5.16 8.22 1.75
N ARG A 159 -5.19 6.89 1.89
CA ARG A 159 -6.34 6.04 1.66
C ARG A 159 -6.43 5.02 2.79
N TYR A 160 -7.65 4.72 3.21
CA TYR A 160 -7.92 3.69 4.21
C TYR A 160 -7.98 2.32 3.55
N CYS A 161 -7.37 1.35 4.22
CA CYS A 161 -7.54 -0.06 3.93
C CYS A 161 -9.03 -0.43 4.02
N LEU A 162 -9.58 -0.91 2.91
CA LEU A 162 -11.00 -1.30 2.84
C LEU A 162 -11.33 -2.41 3.83
N ARG A 163 -10.43 -3.38 4.02
CA ARG A 163 -10.60 -4.45 5.02
C ARG A 163 -10.82 -3.88 6.42
N HIS A 164 -10.04 -2.86 6.81
CA HIS A 164 -10.18 -2.18 8.10
C HIS A 164 -11.43 -1.30 8.17
N VAL A 165 -11.85 -0.65 7.08
CA VAL A 165 -13.13 0.06 7.01
C VAL A 165 -14.29 -0.90 7.26
N CYS A 166 -14.32 -2.04 6.57
CA CYS A 166 -15.36 -3.06 6.76
C CYS A 166 -15.30 -3.70 8.15
N SER A 167 -14.10 -3.87 8.72
CA SER A 167 -13.93 -4.39 10.08
C SER A 167 -14.51 -3.43 11.12
N ASN A 168 -14.15 -2.14 11.06
CA ASN A 168 -14.67 -1.12 11.96
C ASN A 168 -16.18 -0.92 11.78
N PHE A 169 -16.69 -1.01 10.55
CA PHE A 169 -18.13 -1.01 10.31
C PHE A 169 -18.80 -2.21 11.02
N ASN A 170 -18.23 -3.40 10.86
CA ASN A 170 -18.81 -4.62 11.44
C ASN A 170 -18.71 -4.70 12.97
N THR A 171 -17.80 -3.96 13.63
CA THR A 171 -17.80 -3.89 15.11
C THR A 171 -19.05 -3.22 15.66
N HIS A 172 -19.65 -2.27 14.92
CA HIS A 172 -20.88 -1.58 15.32
C HIS A 172 -22.14 -2.37 14.98
N TYR A 173 -22.25 -2.91 13.76
CA TYR A 173 -23.49 -3.52 13.28
C TYR A 173 -23.54 -5.06 13.40
N LYS A 174 -22.37 -5.72 13.48
CA LYS A 174 -22.22 -7.18 13.63
C LYS A 174 -23.11 -7.99 12.67
N ASN A 175 -23.22 -7.53 11.43
CA ASN A 175 -24.11 -8.12 10.42
C ASN A 175 -23.30 -8.48 9.17
N VAL A 176 -23.31 -9.77 8.81
CA VAL A 176 -22.53 -10.33 7.70
C VAL A 176 -22.97 -9.76 6.35
N ILE A 177 -24.28 -9.57 6.15
CA ILE A 177 -24.84 -9.03 4.89
C ILE A 177 -24.41 -7.58 4.73
N LEU A 178 -24.58 -6.75 5.76
CA LEU A 178 -24.14 -5.35 5.72
C LEU A 178 -22.63 -5.22 5.54
N LYS A 179 -21.84 -6.13 6.13
CA LYS A 179 -20.39 -6.17 5.94
C LYS A 179 -20.01 -6.50 4.49
N ASP A 180 -20.69 -7.46 3.86
CA ASP A 180 -20.52 -7.79 2.44
C ASP A 180 -20.86 -6.59 1.55
N LEU A 181 -22.00 -5.93 1.81
CA LEU A 181 -22.39 -4.72 1.09
C LEU A 181 -21.38 -3.58 1.25
N CYS A 182 -20.84 -3.38 2.44
CA CYS A 182 -19.77 -2.42 2.70
C CYS A 182 -18.52 -2.72 1.86
N TRP A 183 -18.09 -3.99 1.79
CA TRP A 183 -16.97 -4.40 0.93
C TRP A 183 -17.28 -4.17 -0.56
N ARG A 184 -18.47 -4.57 -1.01
CA ARG A 184 -18.92 -4.37 -2.39
C ARG A 184 -18.97 -2.89 -2.77
N ALA A 185 -19.49 -2.04 -1.90
CA ALA A 185 -19.50 -0.59 -2.12
C ALA A 185 -18.06 -0.05 -2.23
N GLY A 186 -17.19 -0.36 -1.26
CA GLY A 186 -15.83 0.17 -1.25
C GLY A 186 -14.95 -0.34 -2.39
N SER A 187 -15.21 -1.55 -2.91
CA SER A 187 -14.46 -2.16 -4.02
C SER A 187 -15.04 -1.86 -5.41
N GLU A 188 -16.19 -1.18 -5.49
CA GLU A 188 -16.83 -0.85 -6.76
C GLU A 188 -16.17 0.37 -7.43
N TYR A 189 -15.89 0.23 -8.72
CA TYR A 189 -15.22 1.24 -9.54
C TYR A 189 -16.20 2.17 -10.25
N GLN A 190 -17.45 1.76 -10.42
CA GLN A 190 -18.48 2.58 -11.09
C GLN A 190 -19.34 3.32 -10.07
N ILE A 191 -19.33 4.66 -10.12
CA ILE A 191 -20.11 5.53 -9.21
C ILE A 191 -21.59 5.13 -9.19
N ARG A 192 -22.20 4.83 -10.36
CA ARG A 192 -23.60 4.38 -10.45
C ARG A 192 -23.85 3.10 -9.64
N LYS A 193 -22.95 2.11 -9.73
CA LYS A 193 -23.09 0.85 -8.99
C LYS A 193 -22.82 1.03 -7.51
N PHE A 194 -21.84 1.86 -7.15
CA PHE A 194 -21.58 2.27 -5.78
C PHE A 194 -22.84 2.88 -5.14
N ASN A 195 -23.46 3.87 -5.79
CA ASN A 195 -24.67 4.53 -5.30
C ASN A 195 -25.81 3.52 -5.09
N ARG A 196 -25.99 2.57 -6.02
CA ARG A 196 -27.00 1.51 -5.88
C ARG A 196 -26.75 0.64 -4.63
N ILE A 197 -25.50 0.28 -4.36
CA ILE A 197 -25.15 -0.52 -3.17
C ILE A 197 -25.35 0.31 -1.90
N MET A 198 -25.04 1.60 -1.91
CA MET A 198 -25.27 2.50 -0.77
C MET A 198 -26.77 2.65 -0.45
N GLU A 199 -27.63 2.76 -1.47
CA GLU A 199 -29.09 2.74 -1.27
C GLU A 199 -29.60 1.40 -0.75
N GLU A 200 -29.03 0.28 -1.21
CA GLU A 200 -29.32 -1.05 -0.66
C GLU A 200 -28.97 -1.12 0.84
N ILE A 201 -27.80 -0.62 1.25
CA ILE A 201 -27.42 -0.51 2.67
C ILE A 201 -28.43 0.36 3.43
N LYS A 202 -28.82 1.52 2.88
CA LYS A 202 -29.77 2.46 3.50
C LYS A 202 -31.14 1.82 3.74
N SER A 203 -31.64 1.07 2.76
CA SER A 203 -32.92 0.35 2.86
C SER A 203 -32.91 -0.72 3.95
N GLN A 204 -31.75 -1.36 4.19
CA GLN A 204 -31.60 -2.36 5.24
C GLN A 204 -31.36 -1.73 6.62
N ASN A 205 -30.57 -0.66 6.67
CA ASN A 205 -30.22 0.02 7.90
C ASN A 205 -29.73 1.46 7.62
N VAL A 206 -30.55 2.45 7.95
CA VAL A 206 -30.24 3.88 7.75
C VAL A 206 -29.00 4.30 8.54
N ALA A 207 -28.85 3.86 9.80
CA ALA A 207 -27.69 4.20 10.62
C ALA A 207 -26.38 3.65 10.03
N ALA A 208 -26.41 2.47 9.40
CA ALA A 208 -25.28 1.88 8.70
C ALA A 208 -24.87 2.69 7.46
N PHE A 209 -25.85 3.17 6.70
CA PHE A 209 -25.60 4.11 5.60
C PHE A 209 -24.93 5.39 6.10
N GLU A 210 -25.48 6.02 7.14
CA GLU A 210 -24.94 7.25 7.71
C GLU A 210 -23.52 7.09 8.24
N PHE A 211 -23.19 5.94 8.84
CA PHE A 211 -21.84 5.64 9.28
C PHE A 211 -20.84 5.66 8.11
N LEU A 212 -21.19 5.06 6.98
CA LEU A 212 -20.33 5.01 5.80
C LEU A 212 -20.27 6.36 5.09
N ASP A 213 -21.38 7.09 5.03
CA ASP A 213 -21.46 8.40 4.36
C ASP A 213 -20.63 9.48 5.09
N LYS A 214 -20.46 9.35 6.42
CA LYS A 214 -19.54 10.18 7.21
C LYS A 214 -18.07 9.99 6.84
N ILE A 215 -17.69 8.87 6.23
CA ILE A 215 -16.31 8.63 5.79
C ILE A 215 -16.15 9.24 4.39
N ASN A 216 -15.20 10.17 4.23
CA ASN A 216 -14.88 10.76 2.93
C ASN A 216 -14.71 9.65 1.87
N LYS A 217 -15.53 9.67 0.82
CA LYS A 217 -15.64 8.62 -0.20
C LYS A 217 -14.31 8.36 -0.91
N GLU A 218 -13.49 9.38 -1.14
CA GLU A 218 -12.14 9.21 -1.72
C GLU A 218 -11.24 8.36 -0.83
N LYS A 219 -11.41 8.45 0.50
CA LYS A 219 -10.56 7.74 1.46
C LYS A 219 -10.84 6.25 1.52
N TRP A 220 -11.98 5.72 1.06
CA TRP A 220 -12.32 4.31 1.26
C TRP A 220 -12.91 3.59 0.05
N THR A 221 -13.39 4.32 -0.97
CA THR A 221 -14.03 3.74 -2.15
C THR A 221 -13.11 3.74 -3.36
N ALA A 222 -13.20 2.71 -4.20
CA ALA A 222 -12.46 2.64 -5.47
C ALA A 222 -13.02 3.60 -6.52
N SER A 223 -14.35 3.79 -6.56
CA SER A 223 -15.06 4.65 -7.51
C SER A 223 -14.74 6.15 -7.37
N HIS A 224 -14.44 6.62 -6.15
CA HIS A 224 -14.06 8.01 -5.89
C HIS A 224 -12.57 8.15 -5.61
N ASP A 225 -11.78 7.09 -5.79
CA ASP A 225 -10.37 7.08 -5.43
C ASP A 225 -9.53 8.02 -6.28
N GLY A 226 -9.94 8.30 -7.53
CA GLY A 226 -9.15 9.06 -8.49
C GLY A 226 -7.95 8.30 -9.07
N GLY A 227 -7.88 6.97 -8.88
CA GLY A 227 -6.82 6.10 -9.41
C GLY A 227 -5.57 5.97 -8.52
N TRP A 228 -5.49 6.73 -7.44
CA TRP A 228 -4.36 6.78 -6.51
C TRP A 228 -3.92 5.41 -5.98
N ARG A 229 -4.86 4.50 -5.73
CA ARG A 229 -4.59 3.15 -5.21
C ARG A 229 -3.99 2.19 -6.23
N THR A 230 -4.06 2.48 -7.54
CA THR A 230 -3.66 1.55 -8.62
C THR A 230 -4.28 0.14 -8.45
N GLY A 231 -5.52 0.08 -7.95
CA GLY A 231 -6.25 -1.17 -7.68
C GLY A 231 -5.93 -1.86 -6.35
N ILE A 232 -5.03 -1.32 -5.52
CA ILE A 232 -4.71 -1.85 -4.19
C ILE A 232 -5.71 -1.31 -3.17
N LEU A 233 -6.61 -2.16 -2.68
CA LEU A 233 -7.67 -1.73 -1.76
C LEU A 233 -7.33 -1.91 -0.28
N THR A 234 -6.27 -2.67 0.04
CA THR A 234 -5.97 -3.11 1.41
C THR A 234 -4.49 -2.96 1.77
N THR A 235 -4.18 -3.09 3.06
CA THR A 235 -2.84 -3.17 3.66
C THR A 235 -2.22 -4.56 3.55
N ASN A 236 -2.68 -5.42 2.62
CA ASN A 236 -2.18 -6.80 2.50
C ASN A 236 -0.65 -6.88 2.33
N MET A 237 -0.02 -5.85 1.74
CA MET A 237 1.43 -5.81 1.53
C MET A 237 2.18 -5.76 2.86
N SER A 238 1.89 -4.76 3.70
CA SER A 238 2.49 -4.63 5.03
C SER A 238 2.04 -5.77 5.98
N GLU A 239 0.79 -6.22 5.88
CA GLU A 239 0.29 -7.38 6.63
C GLU A 239 1.01 -8.69 6.27
N CYS A 240 1.36 -8.88 4.99
CA CYS A 240 2.14 -10.04 4.54
C CYS A 240 3.53 -10.05 5.19
N ILE A 241 4.23 -8.91 5.20
CA ILE A 241 5.53 -8.79 5.87
C ILE A 241 5.38 -9.02 7.37
N ASN A 242 4.33 -8.46 7.98
CA ASN A 242 3.96 -8.75 9.37
C ASN A 242 3.80 -10.26 9.60
N GLY A 243 3.14 -10.97 8.68
CA GLY A 243 2.97 -12.43 8.72
C GLY A 243 4.29 -13.19 8.67
N VAL A 244 5.21 -12.80 7.78
CA VAL A 244 6.57 -13.37 7.69
C VAL A 244 7.34 -13.22 9.00
N LEU A 245 7.12 -12.11 9.71
CA LEU A 245 7.80 -11.81 10.97
C LEU A 245 7.05 -12.31 12.21
N LYS A 246 5.89 -12.98 12.06
CA LYS A 246 5.04 -13.42 13.18
C LYS A 246 5.80 -14.25 14.22
N GLY A 247 6.66 -15.18 13.78
CA GLY A 247 7.51 -15.99 14.65
C GLY A 247 8.63 -15.20 15.33
N ALA A 248 9.11 -14.12 14.70
CA ALA A 248 10.19 -13.28 15.21
C ALA A 248 9.73 -12.32 16.32
N ARG A 249 8.42 -12.02 16.42
CA ARG A 249 7.90 -11.00 17.36
C ARG A 249 8.15 -11.31 18.85
N ARG A 250 8.56 -12.54 19.18
CA ARG A 250 8.89 -13.00 20.54
C ARG A 250 10.41 -13.05 20.80
N LEU A 251 11.21 -12.69 19.80
CA LEU A 251 12.67 -12.71 19.89
C LEU A 251 13.21 -11.37 20.39
N PRO A 252 14.46 -11.34 20.91
CA PRO A 252 15.14 -10.10 21.24
C PRO A 252 15.27 -9.14 20.05
N LEU A 253 15.38 -7.83 20.31
CA LEU A 253 15.32 -6.80 19.26
C LEU A 253 16.40 -6.97 18.19
N THR A 254 17.63 -7.32 18.59
CA THR A 254 18.72 -7.60 17.64
C THR A 254 18.37 -8.74 16.70
N ALA A 255 17.80 -9.83 17.24
CA ALA A 255 17.38 -10.97 16.45
C ALA A 255 16.23 -10.63 15.49
N ILE A 256 15.32 -9.74 15.88
CA ILE A 256 14.27 -9.23 14.97
C ILE A 256 14.91 -8.53 13.78
N VAL A 257 15.90 -7.65 14.02
CA VAL A 257 16.60 -6.93 12.94
C VAL A 257 17.41 -7.89 12.06
N GLU A 258 18.14 -8.84 12.64
CA GLU A 258 18.83 -9.92 11.92
C GLU A 258 17.88 -10.69 11.00
N ILE A 259 16.68 -11.03 11.50
CA ILE A 259 15.66 -11.71 10.69
C ILE A 259 15.17 -10.81 9.56
N THR A 260 14.98 -9.51 9.79
CA THR A 260 14.59 -8.60 8.68
C THR A 260 15.67 -8.57 7.58
N LEU A 261 16.95 -8.58 7.96
CA LEU A 261 18.06 -8.67 7.00
C LEU A 261 18.01 -10.02 6.26
N ALA A 262 18.00 -11.14 6.99
CA ALA A 262 18.02 -12.47 6.39
C ALA A 262 16.85 -12.72 5.44
N ARG A 263 15.64 -12.26 5.81
CA ARG A 263 14.44 -12.35 4.95
C ARG A 263 14.57 -11.47 3.71
N THR A 264 15.13 -10.28 3.85
CA THR A 264 15.37 -9.35 2.72
C THR A 264 16.42 -9.90 1.76
N VAL A 265 17.53 -10.46 2.28
CA VAL A 265 18.56 -11.12 1.45
C VAL A 265 17.94 -12.28 0.67
N ASN A 266 17.24 -13.19 1.35
CA ASN A 266 16.58 -14.32 0.69
C ASN A 266 15.56 -13.86 -0.37
N TYR A 267 14.83 -12.77 -0.10
CA TYR A 267 13.89 -12.16 -1.02
C TYR A 267 14.56 -11.75 -2.34
N PHE A 268 15.70 -11.06 -2.27
CA PHE A 268 16.42 -10.58 -3.45
C PHE A 268 17.13 -11.71 -4.19
N VAL A 269 17.84 -12.60 -3.48
CA VAL A 269 18.53 -13.75 -4.11
C VAL A 269 17.56 -14.63 -4.89
N THR A 270 16.38 -14.91 -4.32
CA THR A 270 15.35 -15.71 -5.01
C THR A 270 14.84 -15.02 -6.28
N ARG A 271 14.72 -13.69 -6.25
CA ARG A 271 14.20 -12.90 -7.38
C ARG A 271 15.21 -12.68 -8.46
N GLU A 272 16.45 -12.41 -8.11
CA GLU A 272 17.56 -12.31 -9.05
C GLU A 272 17.66 -13.58 -9.90
N ARG A 273 17.66 -14.75 -9.26
CA ARG A 273 17.66 -16.05 -9.97
C ARG A 273 16.49 -16.20 -10.95
N ARG A 274 15.28 -15.82 -10.53
CA ARG A 274 14.09 -15.87 -11.40
C ARG A 274 14.20 -14.88 -12.55
N SER A 275 14.64 -13.65 -12.29
CA SER A 275 14.83 -12.63 -13.31
C SER A 275 15.88 -13.05 -14.34
N HIS A 276 16.99 -13.64 -13.91
CA HIS A 276 18.01 -14.17 -14.82
C HIS A 276 17.45 -15.29 -15.71
N ALA A 277 16.67 -16.22 -15.13
CA ALA A 277 16.02 -17.28 -15.91
C ALA A 277 15.01 -16.71 -16.93
N MET A 278 14.23 -15.69 -16.54
CA MET A 278 13.31 -15.01 -17.46
C MET A 278 14.05 -14.34 -18.63
N VAL A 279 15.14 -13.62 -18.33
CA VAL A 279 15.96 -12.96 -19.36
C VAL A 279 16.61 -13.99 -20.28
N ALA A 280 17.16 -15.08 -19.74
CA ALA A 280 17.75 -16.15 -20.54
C ALA A 280 16.75 -16.83 -21.48
N ASN A 281 15.47 -16.88 -21.09
CA ASN A 281 14.37 -17.40 -21.91
C ASN A 281 13.76 -16.35 -22.86
N GLY A 282 14.36 -15.16 -22.99
CA GLY A 282 13.85 -14.08 -23.84
C GLY A 282 12.52 -13.48 -23.37
N GLN A 283 12.15 -13.68 -22.10
CA GLN A 283 10.88 -13.22 -21.56
C GLN A 283 10.92 -11.72 -21.26
N LEU A 284 10.23 -10.92 -22.09
CA LEU A 284 10.24 -9.45 -22.01
C LEU A 284 9.36 -8.87 -20.89
N TRP A 285 8.30 -9.60 -20.48
CA TRP A 285 7.35 -9.13 -19.47
C TRP A 285 7.32 -10.02 -18.23
N THR A 286 6.88 -9.45 -17.11
CA THR A 286 6.68 -10.20 -15.88
C THR A 286 5.63 -11.30 -16.05
N ASP A 287 5.72 -12.37 -15.25
CA ASP A 287 4.75 -13.47 -15.29
C ASP A 287 3.32 -12.97 -15.05
N PHE A 288 3.15 -11.99 -14.17
CA PHE A 288 1.86 -11.34 -13.96
C PHE A 288 1.35 -10.66 -15.23
N ALA A 289 2.19 -9.88 -15.91
CA ALA A 289 1.80 -9.20 -17.14
C ALA A 289 1.41 -10.19 -18.24
N TYR A 290 2.19 -11.26 -18.44
CA TYR A 290 1.85 -12.34 -19.37
C TYR A 290 0.52 -13.02 -19.02
N LYS A 291 0.33 -13.36 -17.74
CA LYS A 291 -0.92 -13.96 -17.28
C LYS A 291 -2.12 -13.06 -17.56
N MET A 292 -2.01 -11.77 -17.27
CA MET A 292 -3.07 -10.80 -17.53
C MET A 292 -3.34 -10.66 -19.03
N PHE A 293 -2.29 -10.53 -19.84
CA PHE A 293 -2.40 -10.44 -21.29
C PHE A 293 -3.12 -11.65 -21.88
N ASN A 294 -2.69 -12.87 -21.53
CA ASN A 294 -3.30 -14.10 -22.03
C ASN A 294 -4.77 -14.20 -21.59
N GLN A 295 -5.09 -13.88 -20.34
CA GLN A 295 -6.48 -13.88 -19.86
C GLN A 295 -7.36 -12.88 -20.60
N TRP A 296 -6.86 -11.68 -20.88
CA TRP A 296 -7.62 -10.66 -21.63
C TRP A 296 -7.74 -10.99 -23.10
N HIS A 297 -6.67 -11.53 -23.71
CA HIS A 297 -6.67 -11.98 -25.09
C HIS A 297 -7.75 -13.05 -25.29
N GLN A 298 -7.78 -14.08 -24.44
CA GLN A 298 -8.80 -15.14 -24.50
C GLN A 298 -10.23 -14.58 -24.37
N LYS A 299 -10.46 -13.63 -23.46
CA LYS A 299 -11.77 -12.97 -23.33
C LYS A 299 -12.13 -12.11 -24.55
N SER A 300 -11.14 -11.55 -25.22
CA SER A 300 -11.34 -10.64 -26.35
C SER A 300 -11.74 -11.36 -27.65
N ILE A 301 -11.42 -12.65 -27.78
CA ILE A 301 -11.73 -13.45 -28.98
C ILE A 301 -13.23 -13.41 -29.32
N ASP A 302 -14.07 -13.38 -28.28
CA ASP A 302 -15.53 -13.36 -28.42
C ASP A 302 -16.14 -11.96 -28.52
N HIS A 303 -15.33 -10.89 -28.53
CA HIS A 303 -15.82 -9.52 -28.60
C HIS A 303 -15.89 -9.01 -30.04
N THR A 304 -16.92 -8.22 -30.35
CA THR A 304 -17.03 -7.54 -31.65
C THR A 304 -16.44 -6.14 -31.55
N VAL A 305 -15.55 -5.79 -32.48
CA VAL A 305 -14.89 -4.48 -32.52
C VAL A 305 -15.26 -3.73 -33.80
N THR A 306 -15.89 -2.56 -33.65
CA THR A 306 -16.19 -1.65 -34.76
C THR A 306 -15.28 -0.43 -34.66
N LYS A 307 -14.33 -0.29 -35.59
CA LYS A 307 -13.40 0.84 -35.63
C LYS A 307 -14.09 2.07 -36.23
N TYR A 308 -13.90 3.23 -35.61
CA TYR A 308 -14.53 4.49 -36.07
C TYR A 308 -13.53 5.50 -36.63
N ASN A 309 -12.38 5.67 -35.97
CA ASN A 309 -11.39 6.67 -36.37
C ASN A 309 -9.98 6.08 -36.37
N HIS A 310 -9.34 6.05 -37.54
CA HIS A 310 -7.98 5.53 -37.71
C HIS A 310 -6.91 6.42 -37.05
N ARG A 311 -7.09 7.75 -36.99
CA ARG A 311 -6.13 8.69 -36.37
C ARG A 311 -6.15 8.62 -34.84
N GLN A 312 -7.34 8.52 -34.22
CA GLN A 312 -7.49 8.41 -32.76
C GLN A 312 -7.50 6.95 -32.26
N GLN A 313 -7.40 5.98 -33.18
CA GLN A 313 -7.54 4.56 -32.93
C GLN A 313 -8.73 4.26 -32.00
N SER A 314 -9.90 4.82 -32.33
CA SER A 314 -11.11 4.65 -31.53
C SER A 314 -11.99 3.53 -32.09
N ALA A 315 -12.59 2.78 -31.18
CA ALA A 315 -13.47 1.66 -31.53
C ALA A 315 -14.61 1.51 -30.51
N SER A 316 -15.75 1.01 -30.99
CA SER A 316 -16.76 0.38 -30.13
C SER A 316 -16.40 -1.07 -29.94
N VAL A 317 -16.46 -1.54 -28.70
CA VAL A 317 -16.29 -2.93 -28.33
C VAL A 317 -17.59 -3.41 -27.71
N VAL A 318 -18.22 -4.39 -28.34
CA VAL A 318 -19.41 -5.06 -27.83
C VAL A 318 -18.97 -6.36 -27.14
N THR A 319 -19.21 -6.47 -25.84
CA THR A 319 -18.84 -7.66 -25.06
C THR A 319 -19.81 -8.80 -25.31
N LYS A 320 -19.34 -10.05 -25.31
CA LYS A 320 -20.21 -11.24 -25.44
C LYS A 320 -21.25 -11.28 -24.31
N ARG A 321 -22.44 -11.78 -24.63
CA ARG A 321 -23.47 -12.14 -23.64
C ARG A 321 -22.97 -13.34 -22.83
N GLN A 322 -22.68 -13.15 -21.55
CA GLN A 322 -22.51 -14.26 -20.60
C GLN A 322 -23.85 -14.49 -19.90
N SER A 323 -24.21 -15.75 -19.65
CA SER A 323 -25.49 -16.17 -19.05
C SER A 323 -25.85 -15.30 -17.83
N GLY A 324 -26.94 -14.54 -17.93
CA GLY A 324 -27.41 -13.63 -16.86
C GLY A 324 -26.91 -12.19 -16.90
N PHE A 325 -26.00 -11.82 -17.82
CA PHE A 325 -25.50 -10.44 -17.99
C PHE A 325 -25.79 -9.90 -19.40
N GLY A 326 -26.22 -8.63 -19.47
CA GLY A 326 -26.53 -7.94 -20.74
C GLY A 326 -25.31 -7.67 -21.62
N LEU A 327 -25.54 -7.45 -22.91
CA LEU A 327 -24.55 -6.92 -23.84
C LEU A 327 -24.13 -5.52 -23.37
N ASN A 328 -22.84 -5.29 -23.15
CA ASN A 328 -22.32 -3.96 -22.86
C ASN A 328 -21.52 -3.46 -24.05
N THR A 329 -21.83 -2.24 -24.46
CA THR A 329 -21.08 -1.53 -25.49
C THR A 329 -20.14 -0.53 -24.81
N HIS A 330 -18.86 -0.60 -25.15
CA HIS A 330 -17.84 0.27 -24.61
C HIS A 330 -17.12 1.01 -25.73
N VAL A 331 -16.87 2.30 -25.53
CA VAL A 331 -16.05 3.10 -26.44
C VAL A 331 -14.63 3.09 -25.90
N VAL A 332 -13.70 2.63 -26.73
CA VAL A 332 -12.26 2.59 -26.42
C VAL A 332 -11.55 3.59 -27.32
N LYS A 333 -10.66 4.38 -26.74
CA LYS A 333 -9.74 5.29 -27.46
C LYS A 333 -8.32 4.86 -27.13
N ILE A 334 -7.66 4.15 -28.05
CA ILE A 334 -6.35 3.54 -27.80
C ILE A 334 -5.29 4.62 -27.58
N THR A 335 -5.26 5.66 -28.41
CA THR A 335 -4.30 6.77 -28.30
C THR A 335 -4.35 7.44 -26.93
N ASN A 336 -5.54 7.56 -26.34
CA ASN A 336 -5.74 8.17 -25.02
C ASN A 336 -5.73 7.13 -23.87
N ARG A 337 -5.59 5.84 -24.18
CA ARG A 337 -5.72 4.71 -23.24
C ARG A 337 -7.01 4.75 -22.42
N GLU A 338 -8.11 5.16 -23.05
CA GLU A 338 -9.40 5.39 -22.40
C GLU A 338 -10.43 4.33 -22.78
N CYS A 339 -11.30 3.99 -21.82
CA CYS A 339 -12.45 3.13 -22.05
C CYS A 339 -13.65 3.67 -21.27
N SER A 340 -14.81 3.75 -21.91
CA SER A 340 -16.04 4.25 -21.29
C SER A 340 -16.54 3.41 -20.11
N CYS A 341 -16.00 2.20 -19.91
CA CYS A 341 -16.32 1.37 -18.74
C CYS A 341 -15.65 1.84 -17.44
N GLY A 342 -14.67 2.76 -17.53
CA GLY A 342 -13.91 3.31 -16.40
C GLY A 342 -12.79 2.41 -15.85
N ARG A 343 -12.76 1.12 -16.18
CA ARG A 343 -11.80 0.14 -15.61
C ARG A 343 -10.34 0.34 -16.04
N ASN A 344 -10.10 0.96 -17.20
CA ASN A 344 -8.75 1.24 -17.70
C ASN A 344 -8.07 2.43 -16.98
N GLN A 345 -8.79 3.18 -16.14
CA GLN A 345 -8.21 4.27 -15.35
C GLN A 345 -7.64 3.78 -14.00
N THR A 346 -8.18 2.69 -13.46
CA THR A 346 -7.88 2.22 -12.08
C THR A 346 -6.87 1.09 -11.99
N SER A 347 -6.58 0.42 -13.11
CA SER A 347 -5.57 -0.63 -13.25
C SER A 347 -4.23 -0.11 -13.81
N ARG A 348 -4.10 1.21 -13.97
CA ARG A 348 -2.87 1.85 -14.46
C ARG A 348 -1.76 1.70 -13.42
N ILE A 349 -0.61 1.20 -13.85
CA ILE A 349 0.64 1.38 -13.11
C ILE A 349 1.05 2.83 -13.38
N HIS A 350 0.59 3.75 -12.53
CA HIS A 350 0.91 5.16 -12.67
C HIS A 350 2.41 5.40 -12.47
N ASN A 351 3.06 5.96 -13.48
CA ASN A 351 4.39 6.57 -13.35
C ASN A 351 4.25 8.09 -13.09
N GLU A 352 5.35 8.81 -12.87
CA GLU A 352 5.33 10.26 -12.60
C GLU A 352 4.64 11.10 -13.69
N MET A 353 4.66 10.65 -14.95
CA MET A 353 4.00 11.34 -16.06
C MET A 353 2.47 11.23 -15.98
N ASP A 354 1.95 10.10 -15.51
CA ASP A 354 0.50 9.90 -15.32
C ASP A 354 -0.07 10.73 -14.14
N TRP A 355 0.77 11.08 -13.16
CA TRP A 355 0.37 11.96 -12.04
C TRP A 355 0.04 13.37 -12.52
N ARG A 356 0.83 13.94 -13.44
CA ARG A 356 0.60 15.30 -13.98
C ARG A 356 -0.76 15.38 -14.68
N GLN A 357 -1.09 14.38 -15.50
CA GLN A 357 -2.37 14.31 -16.22
C GLN A 357 -3.56 14.06 -15.28
N THR A 358 -3.40 13.23 -14.25
CA THR A 358 -4.45 12.99 -13.24
C THR A 358 -4.76 14.25 -12.43
N ARG A 359 -3.72 15.02 -12.07
CA ARG A 359 -3.88 16.32 -11.39
C ARG A 359 -4.61 17.34 -12.26
N GLU A 360 -4.27 17.45 -13.54
CA GLU A 360 -4.94 18.36 -14.48
C GLU A 360 -6.43 18.02 -14.62
N ARG A 361 -6.77 16.73 -14.71
CA ARG A 361 -8.17 16.26 -14.75
C ARG A 361 -8.93 16.58 -13.47
N GLN A 362 -8.32 16.36 -12.29
CA GLN A 362 -8.95 16.67 -11.00
C GLN A 362 -9.17 18.18 -10.80
N GLN A 363 -8.20 19.02 -11.22
CA GLN A 363 -8.35 20.47 -11.20
C GLN A 363 -9.44 20.95 -12.16
N ALA A 364 -9.57 20.33 -13.33
CA ALA A 364 -10.66 20.62 -14.28
C ALA A 364 -12.03 20.25 -13.69
N GLN A 365 -12.16 19.06 -13.09
CA GLN A 365 -13.40 18.59 -12.48
C GLN A 365 -13.84 19.43 -11.27
N GLN A 366 -12.89 19.89 -10.44
CA GLN A 366 -13.17 20.80 -9.33
C GLN A 366 -13.63 22.18 -9.83
N ARG A 367 -13.01 22.72 -10.89
CA ARG A 367 -13.46 23.98 -11.50
C ARG A 367 -14.87 23.88 -12.09
N GLU A 368 -15.20 22.76 -12.74
CA GLU A 368 -16.56 22.52 -13.25
C GLU A 368 -17.60 22.43 -12.13
N ASN A 369 -17.28 21.73 -11.03
CA ASN A 369 -18.20 21.62 -9.89
C ASN A 369 -18.38 22.94 -9.12
N SER A 370 -17.33 23.77 -9.01
CA SER A 370 -17.40 25.11 -8.41
C SER A 370 -18.12 26.13 -9.29
N SER A 371 -18.25 25.90 -10.60
CA SER A 371 -19.01 26.75 -11.52
C SER A 371 -20.51 26.42 -11.60
N ARG A 372 -20.95 25.36 -10.90
CA ARG A 372 -22.33 24.87 -10.87
C ARG A 372 -23.02 25.06 -9.50
N GLN A 373 -22.30 25.64 -8.55
CA GLN A 373 -22.85 26.22 -7.30
C GLN A 373 -22.87 27.74 -7.48
#